data_AF-A0A2V7YJE1-F1
#
_entry.id   AF-A0A2V7YJE1-F1
#
_cell.length_a   1.000
_cell.length_b   1.000
_cell.length_c   1.000
_cell.angle_alpha   90.00
_cell.angle_beta   90.00
_cell.angle_gamma   90.00
#
_symmetry.space_group_name_H-M   'P 1'
#
loop_
_entity.id
_entity.type
_entity.pdbx_description
1 polymer ?
#
loop_
_entity_poly.entity_id
_entity_poly.type
_entity_poly.pdbx_seq_one_letter_code
_entity_poly.pdbx_strand_id
1 'polypeptide(L)'
;MKVQRTASTAFTADFESEQELTDEHRVNLSFGALRLPTIESVDLHTALTVTLRGPWAAEIAVSATVVAVLPDGIALAIEGNPDEILTRLLARPSMAVEKAAEEEETTREKSQNTWDRMRSLPQMEKILLAVRADRTERALLLQDNDPRVLLSILRNPRLTVDEVVRLAKSSFLTYQIVEVIMKTGQWMSSLDVRLALIHNAKTPQAFSLRILPTLPDSEIKTIARAGTSMALKQAALRRLQGRT
;
A
#
# COMPACT_ATOMS: atom_id res chain seq x y z
N MET A 1 19.35 9.49 -32.49
CA MET A 1 18.09 8.85 -32.10
C MET A 1 17.53 8.21 -33.35
N LYS A 2 17.29 6.89 -33.33
CA LYS A 2 16.67 6.18 -34.46
C LYS A 2 15.19 6.02 -34.17
N VAL A 3 14.32 6.45 -35.07
CA VAL A 3 12.87 6.33 -34.91
C VAL A 3 12.33 5.32 -35.91
N GLN A 4 11.56 4.35 -35.42
CA GLN A 4 10.82 3.38 -36.23
C GLN A 4 9.33 3.52 -35.94
N ARG A 5 8.50 3.49 -36.99
CA ARG A 5 7.05 3.47 -36.82
C ARG A 5 6.59 2.04 -36.63
N THR A 6 5.95 1.78 -35.50
CA THR A 6 5.47 0.44 -35.13
C THR A 6 3.97 0.27 -35.41
N ALA A 7 3.19 1.36 -35.44
CA ALA A 7 1.78 1.34 -35.84
C ALA A 7 1.31 2.71 -36.36
N SER A 8 0.03 2.79 -36.77
CA SER A 8 -0.58 4.05 -37.24
C SER A 8 -0.49 5.19 -36.21
N THR A 9 -0.56 4.85 -34.92
CA THR A 9 -0.49 5.75 -33.76
C THR A 9 0.62 5.39 -32.76
N ALA A 10 1.64 4.64 -33.19
CA ALA A 10 2.74 4.22 -32.32
C ALA A 10 4.12 4.37 -32.96
N PHE A 11 5.05 4.97 -32.21
CA PHE A 11 6.44 5.18 -32.61
C PHE A 11 7.39 4.55 -31.60
N THR A 12 8.51 4.04 -32.07
CA THR A 12 9.60 3.54 -31.24
C THR A 12 10.82 4.41 -31.49
N ALA A 13 11.38 5.00 -30.43
CA ALA A 13 12.56 5.85 -30.49
C ALA A 13 13.70 5.19 -29.70
N ASP A 14 14.73 4.78 -30.44
CA ASP A 14 15.92 4.13 -29.94
C ASP A 14 17.04 5.16 -29.70
N PHE A 15 17.51 5.23 -28.46
CA PHE A 15 18.66 6.03 -28.06
C PHE A 15 19.91 5.14 -28.00
N GLU A 16 20.93 5.47 -28.80
CA GLU A 16 22.13 4.62 -28.92
C GLU A 16 23.16 4.87 -27.82
N SER A 17 23.10 6.02 -27.16
CA SER A 17 24.07 6.42 -26.14
C SER A 17 23.42 7.18 -24.98
N GLU A 18 23.98 7.01 -23.77
CA GLU A 18 23.63 7.77 -22.57
C GLU A 18 23.79 9.28 -22.76
N GLN A 19 24.81 9.70 -23.51
CA GLN A 19 25.04 11.12 -23.82
C GLN A 19 23.92 11.70 -24.69
N GLU A 20 23.45 10.92 -25.68
CA GLU A 20 22.37 11.32 -26.57
C GLU A 20 21.03 11.44 -25.83
N LEU A 21 20.75 10.51 -24.92
CA LEU A 21 19.56 10.57 -24.06
C LEU A 21 19.60 11.74 -23.08
N THR A 22 20.76 12.03 -22.50
CA THR A 22 20.94 13.14 -21.54
C THR A 22 20.83 14.50 -22.24
N ASP A 23 21.37 14.63 -23.46
CA ASP A 23 21.25 15.84 -24.27
C ASP A 23 19.81 16.08 -24.72
N GLU A 24 19.11 15.05 -25.20
CA GLU A 24 17.70 15.15 -25.56
C GLU A 24 16.83 15.46 -24.32
N HIS A 25 17.19 14.92 -23.14
CA HIS A 25 16.47 15.23 -21.91
C HIS A 25 16.66 16.69 -21.49
N ARG A 26 17.88 17.20 -21.53
CA ARG A 26 18.17 18.59 -21.22
C ARG A 26 17.44 19.56 -22.16
N VAL A 27 17.36 19.22 -23.45
CA VAL A 27 16.83 20.13 -24.48
C VAL A 27 15.30 20.04 -24.60
N ASN A 28 14.73 18.83 -24.51
CA ASN A 28 13.32 18.59 -24.82
C ASN A 28 12.57 17.89 -23.67
N LEU A 29 13.06 16.76 -23.14
CA LEU A 29 12.27 15.98 -22.17
C LEU A 29 12.07 16.69 -20.83
N SER A 30 13.01 17.53 -20.39
CA SER A 30 12.89 18.32 -19.14
C SER A 30 11.68 19.26 -19.15
N PHE A 31 11.19 19.63 -20.34
CA PHE A 31 9.98 20.41 -20.55
C PHE A 31 8.76 19.55 -20.90
N GLY A 32 8.87 18.22 -20.79
CA GLY A 32 7.84 17.28 -21.22
C GLY A 32 7.67 17.23 -22.74
N ALA A 33 8.68 17.61 -23.51
CA ALA A 33 8.65 17.56 -24.97
C ALA A 33 9.57 16.46 -25.51
N LEU A 34 9.22 15.88 -26.65
CA LEU A 34 10.09 14.96 -27.38
C LEU A 34 10.04 15.27 -28.86
N ARG A 35 11.22 15.40 -29.47
CA ARG A 35 11.34 15.60 -30.91
C ARG A 35 11.61 14.26 -31.59
N LEU A 36 10.70 13.81 -32.44
CA LEU A 36 10.92 12.64 -33.31
C LEU A 36 11.39 13.10 -34.70
N PRO A 37 12.64 12.83 -35.12
CA PRO A 37 13.08 12.99 -36.50
C PRO A 37 12.46 11.89 -37.36
N THR A 38 11.30 12.20 -37.94
CA THR A 38 10.57 11.34 -38.88
C THR A 38 10.15 12.18 -40.08
N ILE A 39 10.13 11.57 -41.27
CA ILE A 39 9.67 12.20 -42.52
C ILE A 39 8.14 12.08 -42.65
N GLU A 40 7.52 11.28 -41.78
CA GLU A 40 6.09 11.02 -41.81
C GLU A 40 5.31 12.12 -41.09
N SER A 41 4.22 12.58 -41.71
CA SER A 41 3.34 13.61 -41.16
C SER A 41 2.20 12.96 -40.37
N VAL A 42 1.99 13.41 -39.12
CA VAL A 42 0.86 13.03 -38.27
C VAL A 42 0.07 14.28 -37.94
N ASP A 43 -1.25 14.17 -37.87
CA ASP A 43 -2.14 15.30 -37.56
C ASP A 43 -1.87 15.87 -36.15
N LEU A 44 -1.93 17.20 -36.07
CA LEU A 44 -1.81 17.95 -34.82
C LEU A 44 -2.86 17.48 -33.80
N HIS A 45 -2.49 17.43 -32.51
CA HIS A 45 -3.32 16.99 -31.39
C HIS A 45 -3.71 15.50 -31.39
N THR A 46 -3.06 14.67 -32.22
CA THR A 46 -3.24 13.23 -32.17
C THR A 46 -2.49 12.64 -30.96
N ALA A 47 -3.16 11.81 -30.18
CA ALA A 47 -2.54 11.03 -29.12
C ALA A 47 -1.78 9.84 -29.72
N LEU A 48 -0.50 9.73 -29.39
CA LEU A 48 0.42 8.70 -29.86
C LEU A 48 1.00 7.96 -28.66
N THR A 49 1.29 6.68 -28.86
CA THR A 49 2.09 5.90 -27.91
C THR A 49 3.53 5.85 -28.41
N VAL A 50 4.45 6.44 -27.65
CA VAL A 50 5.87 6.45 -27.97
C VAL A 50 6.60 5.48 -27.05
N THR A 51 7.17 4.43 -27.62
CA THR A 51 8.08 3.52 -26.92
C THR A 51 9.50 4.08 -27.00
N LEU A 52 10.01 4.56 -25.87
CA LEU A 52 11.40 5.00 -25.73
C LEU A 52 12.25 3.79 -25.36
N ARG A 53 13.33 3.54 -26.12
CA ARG A 53 14.34 2.53 -25.78
C ARG A 53 15.64 3.19 -25.37
N GLY A 54 16.08 2.91 -24.14
CA GLY A 54 17.33 3.41 -23.58
C GLY A 54 18.56 2.63 -24.07
N PRO A 55 19.77 3.16 -23.81
CA PRO A 55 21.04 2.60 -24.27
C PRO A 55 21.36 1.20 -23.70
N TRP A 56 20.64 0.78 -22.66
CA TRP A 56 20.80 -0.52 -22.00
C TRP A 56 19.62 -1.48 -22.23
N ALA A 57 18.91 -1.33 -23.36
CA ALA A 57 17.73 -2.11 -23.74
C ALA A 57 16.52 -1.96 -22.79
N ALA A 58 16.50 -0.90 -21.97
CA ALA A 58 15.32 -0.53 -21.19
C ALA A 58 14.24 0.03 -22.13
N GLU A 59 13.01 -0.48 -22.04
CA GLU A 59 11.89 0.00 -22.85
C GLU A 59 10.82 0.64 -21.96
N ILE A 60 10.34 1.83 -22.30
CA ILE A 60 9.20 2.47 -21.64
C ILE A 60 8.25 3.03 -22.69
N ALA A 61 6.97 2.69 -22.59
CA ALA A 61 5.92 3.26 -23.41
C ALA A 61 5.32 4.47 -22.71
N VAL A 62 5.25 5.60 -23.40
CA VAL A 62 4.70 6.85 -22.87
C VAL A 62 3.67 7.40 -23.83
N SER A 63 2.58 7.94 -23.28
CA SER A 63 1.58 8.66 -24.06
C SER A 63 2.11 10.04 -24.41
N ALA A 64 2.00 10.43 -25.68
CA ALA A 64 2.43 11.74 -26.12
C ALA A 64 1.45 12.33 -27.15
N THR A 65 1.24 13.64 -27.12
CA THR A 65 0.34 14.35 -28.03
C THR A 65 1.15 15.16 -29.04
N VAL A 66 0.77 15.12 -30.32
CA VAL A 66 1.43 15.92 -31.37
C VAL A 66 1.16 17.41 -31.16
N VAL A 67 2.20 18.20 -30.88
CA VAL A 67 2.08 19.65 -30.65
C VAL A 67 2.53 20.46 -31.86
N ALA A 68 3.52 19.98 -32.62
CA ALA A 68 3.96 20.64 -33.85
C ALA A 68 4.51 19.65 -34.88
N VAL A 69 4.31 19.96 -36.15
CA VAL A 69 4.92 19.25 -37.29
C VAL A 69 5.98 20.16 -37.89
N LEU A 70 7.23 19.69 -37.91
CA LEU A 70 8.41 20.38 -38.45
C LEU A 70 8.77 19.78 -39.82
N PRO A 71 9.54 20.51 -40.66
CA PRO A 71 10.00 20.00 -41.95
C PRO A 71 10.79 18.69 -41.85
N ASP A 72 11.52 18.49 -40.75
CA ASP A 72 12.42 17.36 -40.50
C ASP A 72 12.04 16.58 -39.23
N GLY A 73 10.77 16.61 -38.80
CA GLY A 73 10.33 15.84 -37.64
C GLY A 73 9.00 16.29 -37.01
N ILE A 74 8.63 15.67 -35.89
CA ILE A 74 7.43 15.98 -35.12
C ILE A 74 7.83 16.33 -33.68
N ALA A 75 7.26 17.39 -33.11
CA ALA A 75 7.35 17.69 -31.70
C ALA A 75 6.13 17.14 -30.95
N LEU A 76 6.39 16.35 -29.92
CA LEU A 76 5.40 15.69 -29.09
C LEU A 76 5.45 16.25 -27.67
N ALA A 77 4.30 16.43 -27.03
CA ALA A 77 4.20 16.64 -25.59
C ALA A 77 3.95 15.30 -24.91
N ILE A 78 4.88 14.89 -24.06
CA ILE A 78 4.81 13.64 -23.29
C ILE A 78 4.00 13.85 -22.02
N GLU A 79 3.06 12.95 -21.77
CA GLU A 79 2.36 12.86 -20.50
C GLU A 79 3.13 11.95 -19.54
N GLY A 80 3.75 12.54 -18.51
CA GLY A 80 4.48 11.80 -17.48
C GLY A 80 5.54 12.65 -16.79
N ASN A 81 6.08 12.15 -15.68
CA ASN A 81 7.19 12.82 -15.00
C ASN A 81 8.50 12.56 -15.78
N PRO A 82 9.15 13.59 -16.34
CA PRO A 82 10.33 13.40 -17.18
C PRO A 82 11.53 12.79 -16.44
N ASP A 83 11.66 13.05 -15.13
CA ASP A 83 12.76 12.52 -14.31
C ASP A 83 12.60 11.01 -14.07
N GLU A 84 11.36 10.53 -13.93
CA GLU A 84 11.06 9.11 -13.75
C GLU A 84 11.31 8.31 -15.04
N ILE A 85 10.96 8.91 -16.19
CA ILE A 85 11.23 8.33 -17.52
C ILE A 85 12.73 8.21 -17.75
N LEU A 86 13.50 9.27 -17.48
CA LEU A 86 14.96 9.25 -17.59
C LEU A 86 15.58 8.19 -16.68
N THR A 87 15.16 8.15 -15.41
CA THR A 87 15.68 7.19 -14.43
C THR A 87 15.43 5.75 -14.86
N ARG A 88 14.27 5.46 -15.46
CA ARG A 88 13.93 4.13 -15.98
C ARG A 88 14.69 3.76 -17.24
N LEU A 89 14.90 4.70 -18.16
CA LEU A 89 15.67 4.49 -19.38
C LEU A 89 17.18 4.32 -19.11
N LEU A 90 17.67 4.96 -18.05
CA LEU A 90 19.05 4.80 -17.55
C LEU A 90 19.21 3.64 -16.56
N ALA A 91 18.13 2.95 -16.18
CA ALA A 91 18.26 1.79 -15.32
C ALA A 91 18.84 0.62 -16.12
N ARG A 92 20.11 0.25 -15.86
CA ARG A 92 20.63 -1.06 -16.29
C ARG A 92 19.78 -2.14 -15.61
N PRO A 93 19.29 -3.16 -16.34
CA PRO A 93 18.53 -4.25 -15.71
C PRO A 93 19.28 -4.96 -14.58
N SER A 94 20.62 -4.88 -14.53
CA SER A 94 21.44 -5.37 -13.40
C SER A 94 21.38 -4.48 -12.15
N MET A 95 21.38 -3.15 -12.28
CA MET A 95 21.44 -2.22 -11.14
C MET A 95 20.08 -2.04 -10.44
N ALA A 96 18.97 -2.24 -11.14
CA ALA A 96 17.64 -2.19 -10.53
C ALA A 96 17.40 -3.38 -9.57
N VAL A 97 18.02 -4.53 -9.85
CA VAL A 97 17.97 -5.72 -8.98
C VAL A 97 18.92 -5.55 -7.79
N GLU A 98 20.12 -5.00 -8.00
CA GLU A 98 21.11 -4.77 -6.92
C GLU A 98 20.66 -3.67 -5.93
N LYS A 99 20.13 -2.54 -6.40
CA LYS A 99 19.63 -1.48 -5.49
C LYS A 99 18.38 -1.91 -4.71
N ALA A 100 17.47 -2.65 -5.34
CA ALA A 100 16.33 -3.22 -4.63
C ALA A 100 16.77 -4.28 -3.61
N ALA A 101 17.79 -5.09 -3.94
CA ALA A 101 18.36 -6.06 -3.02
C ALA A 101 19.11 -5.40 -1.84
N GLU A 102 19.90 -4.35 -2.06
CA GLU A 102 20.60 -3.61 -0.99
C GLU A 102 19.62 -2.82 -0.09
N GLU A 103 18.57 -2.21 -0.65
CA GLU A 103 17.53 -1.56 0.13
C GLU A 103 16.67 -2.57 0.92
N GLU A 104 16.39 -3.74 0.34
CA GLU A 104 15.74 -4.85 1.05
C GLU A 104 16.64 -5.45 2.14
N GLU A 105 17.94 -5.69 1.88
CA GLU A 105 18.89 -6.25 2.85
C GLU A 105 19.11 -5.29 4.02
N THR A 106 19.39 -4.01 3.76
CA THR A 106 19.57 -3.03 4.84
C THR A 106 18.30 -2.81 5.67
N THR A 107 17.12 -2.89 5.04
CA THR A 107 15.84 -2.84 5.76
C THR A 107 15.61 -4.11 6.56
N ARG A 108 15.95 -5.29 6.02
CA ARG A 108 15.84 -6.59 6.71
C ARG A 108 16.79 -6.69 7.90
N GLU A 109 18.04 -6.25 7.77
CA GLU A 109 19.02 -6.20 8.86
C GLU A 109 18.57 -5.27 9.99
N LYS A 110 18.11 -4.05 9.66
CA LYS A 110 17.55 -3.14 10.67
C LYS A 110 16.33 -3.75 11.37
N SER A 111 15.47 -4.43 10.62
CA SER A 111 14.28 -5.11 11.15
C SER A 111 14.66 -6.26 12.08
N GLN A 112 15.63 -7.10 11.69
CA GLN A 112 16.14 -8.20 12.52
C GLN A 112 16.78 -7.68 13.81
N ASN A 113 17.58 -6.62 13.73
CA ASN A 113 18.17 -5.99 14.91
C ASN A 113 17.10 -5.46 15.89
N THR A 114 16.02 -4.86 15.37
CA THR A 114 14.90 -4.46 16.23
C THR A 114 14.17 -5.67 16.81
N TRP A 115 14.02 -6.75 16.06
CA TRP A 115 13.35 -7.97 16.51
C TRP A 115 14.10 -8.65 17.66
N ASP A 116 15.41 -8.82 17.51
CA ASP A 116 16.27 -9.45 18.50
C ASP A 116 16.36 -8.61 19.78
N ARG A 117 16.44 -7.28 19.62
CA ARG A 117 16.34 -6.36 20.76
C ARG A 117 15.00 -6.53 21.48
N MET A 118 13.88 -6.49 20.77
CA MET A 118 12.55 -6.61 21.38
C MET A 118 12.33 -7.94 22.11
N ARG A 119 12.91 -9.03 21.60
CA ARG A 119 12.82 -10.35 22.23
C ARG A 119 13.67 -10.48 23.50
N SER A 120 14.81 -9.77 23.57
CA SER A 120 15.68 -9.78 24.75
C SER A 120 15.18 -8.86 25.87
N LEU A 121 14.29 -7.91 25.58
CA LEU A 121 13.73 -7.01 26.60
C LEU A 121 12.90 -7.75 27.66
N PRO A 122 13.05 -7.41 28.96
CA PRO A 122 12.20 -7.92 30.01
C PRO A 122 10.76 -7.38 29.87
N GLN A 123 9.81 -8.14 30.40
CA GLN A 123 8.37 -7.84 30.23
C GLN A 123 7.98 -6.43 30.72
N MET A 124 8.56 -5.98 31.82
CA MET A 124 8.29 -4.64 32.36
C MET A 124 8.78 -3.53 31.44
N GLU A 125 9.93 -3.72 30.78
CA GLU A 125 10.47 -2.74 29.84
C GLU A 125 9.63 -2.69 28.57
N LYS A 126 9.15 -3.84 28.07
CA LYS A 126 8.17 -3.88 26.97
C LYS A 126 6.89 -3.10 27.28
N ILE A 127 6.38 -3.18 28.51
CA ILE A 127 5.21 -2.43 28.97
C ILE A 127 5.47 -0.91 28.88
N LEU A 128 6.63 -0.46 29.36
CA LEU A 128 7.02 0.96 29.31
C LEU A 128 7.26 1.44 27.87
N LEU A 129 7.85 0.59 27.03
CA LEU A 129 8.12 0.88 25.63
C LEU A 129 6.82 0.97 24.82
N ALA A 130 5.83 0.13 25.09
CA ALA A 130 4.57 0.07 24.34
C ALA A 130 3.87 1.42 24.16
N VAL A 131 3.92 2.28 25.18
CA VAL A 131 3.29 3.62 25.17
C VAL A 131 3.98 4.57 24.19
N ARG A 132 5.29 4.41 23.97
CA ARG A 132 6.14 5.27 23.12
C ARG A 132 6.64 4.58 21.85
N ALA A 133 6.21 3.35 21.61
CA ALA A 133 6.73 2.48 20.56
C ALA A 133 6.51 3.06 19.15
N ASP A 134 7.52 2.91 18.31
CA ASP A 134 7.48 3.25 16.90
C ASP A 134 6.71 2.19 16.08
N ARG A 135 6.48 2.47 14.79
CA ARG A 135 5.63 1.62 13.93
C ARG A 135 6.12 0.16 13.86
N THR A 136 7.42 -0.05 13.75
CA THR A 136 8.05 -1.38 13.72
C THR A 136 7.90 -2.09 15.06
N GLU A 137 8.23 -1.40 16.16
CA GLU A 137 8.12 -1.93 17.53
C GLU A 137 6.67 -2.29 17.88
N ARG A 138 5.68 -1.46 17.53
CA ARG A 138 4.26 -1.76 17.74
C ARG A 138 3.81 -3.02 17.01
N ALA A 139 4.27 -3.22 15.76
CA ALA A 139 3.94 -4.42 15.00
C ALA A 139 4.42 -5.69 15.72
N LEU A 140 5.58 -5.64 16.37
CA LEU A 140 6.12 -6.74 17.15
C LEU A 140 5.40 -6.91 18.50
N LEU A 141 5.18 -5.81 19.23
CA LEU A 141 4.50 -5.84 20.53
C LEU A 141 3.04 -6.33 20.43
N LEU A 142 2.36 -6.09 19.31
CA LEU A 142 1.00 -6.59 19.08
C LEU A 142 0.90 -8.12 19.03
N GLN A 143 2.02 -8.81 18.76
CA GLN A 143 2.11 -10.27 18.75
C GLN A 143 2.57 -10.84 20.10
N ASP A 144 2.86 -9.99 21.08
CA ASP A 144 3.32 -10.42 22.41
C ASP A 144 2.21 -11.20 23.13
N ASN A 145 2.62 -12.15 23.96
CA ASN A 145 1.71 -13.05 24.67
C ASN A 145 1.18 -12.45 25.99
N ASP A 146 1.84 -11.45 26.56
CA ASP A 146 1.40 -10.85 27.82
C ASP A 146 0.30 -9.80 27.59
N PRO A 147 -0.90 -9.99 28.16
CA PRO A 147 -1.99 -9.03 28.02
C PRO A 147 -1.68 -7.65 28.61
N ARG A 148 -0.73 -7.53 29.54
CA ARG A 148 -0.30 -6.23 30.12
C ARG A 148 0.44 -5.37 29.11
N VAL A 149 1.24 -6.00 28.24
CA VAL A 149 1.90 -5.30 27.13
C VAL A 149 0.85 -4.82 26.15
N LEU A 150 -0.06 -5.70 25.74
CA LEU A 150 -1.15 -5.36 24.82
C LEU A 150 -2.04 -4.22 25.34
N LEU A 151 -2.37 -4.23 26.63
CA LEU A 151 -3.12 -3.16 27.27
C LEU A 151 -2.36 -1.82 27.27
N SER A 152 -1.03 -1.87 27.37
CA SER A 152 -0.18 -0.67 27.35
C SER A 152 -0.05 -0.09 25.94
N ILE A 153 -0.04 -0.93 24.90
CA ILE A 153 -0.07 -0.50 23.49
C ILE A 153 -1.34 0.32 23.20
N LEU A 154 -2.49 -0.06 23.76
CA LEU A 154 -3.75 0.67 23.59
C LEU A 154 -3.69 2.13 24.10
N ARG A 155 -2.72 2.47 24.95
CA ARG A 155 -2.52 3.85 25.45
C ARG A 155 -1.64 4.70 24.53
N ASN A 156 -1.06 4.12 23.49
CA ASN A 156 -0.19 4.83 22.56
C ASN A 156 -1.04 5.74 21.64
N PRO A 157 -0.80 7.06 21.59
CA PRO A 157 -1.58 7.98 20.77
C PRO A 157 -1.36 7.82 19.26
N ARG A 158 -0.29 7.12 18.85
CA ARG A 158 0.05 6.84 17.45
C ARG A 158 -0.56 5.51 16.96
N LEU A 159 -1.42 4.88 17.76
CA LEU A 159 -2.06 3.62 17.41
C LEU A 159 -3.12 3.82 16.33
N THR A 160 -3.02 3.03 15.27
CA THR A 160 -3.92 3.07 14.12
C THR A 160 -5.08 2.09 14.26
N VAL A 161 -6.17 2.32 13.52
CA VAL A 161 -7.34 1.43 13.51
C VAL A 161 -6.97 0.02 13.04
N ASP A 162 -6.12 -0.11 12.02
CA ASP A 162 -5.67 -1.41 11.50
C ASP A 162 -4.89 -2.23 12.53
N GLU A 163 -4.08 -1.56 13.36
CA GLU A 163 -3.38 -2.19 14.48
C GLU A 163 -4.36 -2.70 15.54
N VAL A 164 -5.43 -1.94 15.83
CA VAL A 164 -6.50 -2.37 16.74
C VAL A 164 -7.29 -3.54 16.17
N VAL A 165 -7.54 -3.59 14.86
CA VAL A 165 -8.15 -4.74 14.19
C VAL A 165 -7.28 -5.99 14.35
N ARG A 166 -5.95 -5.87 14.20
CA ARG A 166 -5.02 -6.98 14.45
C ARG A 166 -5.09 -7.44 15.91
N LEU A 167 -5.11 -6.51 16.85
CA LEU A 167 -5.25 -6.83 18.28
C LEU A 167 -6.59 -7.52 18.59
N ALA A 168 -7.68 -7.04 17.99
CA ALA A 168 -9.02 -7.60 18.16
C ALA A 168 -9.13 -9.04 17.61
N LYS A 169 -8.30 -9.41 16.63
CA LYS A 169 -8.20 -10.79 16.10
C LYS A 169 -7.24 -11.69 16.90
N SER A 170 -6.47 -11.14 17.84
CA SER A 170 -5.47 -11.89 18.59
C SER A 170 -6.07 -12.93 19.53
N SER A 171 -5.38 -14.05 19.70
CA SER A 171 -5.75 -15.12 20.65
C SER A 171 -5.45 -14.75 22.11
N PHE A 172 -4.63 -13.71 22.34
CA PHE A 172 -4.25 -13.19 23.66
C PHE A 172 -5.19 -12.08 24.18
N LEU A 173 -6.32 -11.89 23.51
CA LEU A 173 -7.33 -10.92 23.88
C LEU A 173 -7.95 -11.25 25.25
N THR A 174 -8.06 -10.26 26.12
CA THR A 174 -8.63 -10.39 27.47
C THR A 174 -9.81 -9.44 27.67
N TYR A 175 -10.61 -9.67 28.70
CA TYR A 175 -11.76 -8.83 29.05
C TYR A 175 -11.40 -7.34 29.12
N GLN A 176 -10.29 -7.00 29.80
CA GLN A 176 -9.85 -5.62 29.98
C GLN A 176 -9.48 -4.95 28.65
N ILE A 177 -8.83 -5.69 27.73
CA ILE A 177 -8.48 -5.20 26.40
C ILE A 177 -9.74 -4.87 25.61
N VAL A 178 -10.73 -5.78 25.60
CA VAL A 178 -12.02 -5.56 24.93
C VAL A 178 -12.76 -4.36 25.52
N GLU A 179 -12.77 -4.24 26.85
CA GLU A 179 -13.44 -3.14 27.53
C GLU A 179 -12.83 -1.79 27.15
N VAL A 180 -11.50 -1.67 27.11
CA VAL A 180 -10.82 -0.46 26.66
C VAL A 180 -11.15 -0.17 25.20
N ILE A 181 -11.16 -1.21 24.35
CA ILE A 181 -11.49 -1.02 22.93
C ILE A 181 -12.92 -0.50 22.75
N MET A 182 -13.88 -1.06 23.49
CA MET A 182 -15.28 -0.67 23.41
C MET A 182 -15.58 0.71 24.00
N LYS A 183 -14.80 1.17 24.98
CA LYS A 183 -14.94 2.52 25.56
C LYS A 183 -14.43 3.61 24.60
N THR A 184 -13.48 3.29 23.73
CA THR A 184 -12.90 4.23 22.78
C THR A 184 -13.76 4.34 21.52
N GLY A 185 -14.54 5.42 21.42
CA GLY A 185 -15.45 5.66 20.29
C GLY A 185 -14.77 5.66 18.91
N GLN A 186 -13.53 6.14 18.83
CA GLN A 186 -12.74 6.17 17.59
C GLN A 186 -12.62 4.77 16.95
N TRP A 187 -12.32 3.75 17.75
CA TRP A 187 -12.15 2.39 17.25
C TRP A 187 -13.49 1.72 17.00
N MET A 188 -14.47 1.95 17.88
CA MET A 188 -15.82 1.41 17.71
C MET A 188 -16.57 1.96 16.50
N SER A 189 -16.17 3.11 15.95
CA SER A 189 -16.70 3.65 14.69
C SER A 189 -16.39 2.75 13.49
N SER A 190 -15.22 2.10 13.49
CA SER A 190 -14.82 1.19 12.41
C SER A 190 -15.61 -0.12 12.44
N LEU A 191 -16.19 -0.49 11.29
CA LEU A 191 -16.89 -1.76 11.12
C LEU A 191 -15.92 -2.95 11.31
N ASP A 192 -14.68 -2.83 10.84
CA ASP A 192 -13.69 -3.91 10.90
C ASP A 192 -13.31 -4.27 12.33
N VAL A 193 -13.21 -3.27 13.22
CA VAL A 193 -12.95 -3.51 14.64
C VAL A 193 -14.12 -4.25 15.27
N ARG A 194 -15.36 -3.83 14.98
CA ARG A 194 -16.57 -4.48 15.51
C ARG A 194 -16.69 -5.93 15.05
N LEU A 195 -16.44 -6.19 13.77
CA LEU A 195 -16.43 -7.54 13.22
C LEU A 195 -15.31 -8.40 13.81
N ALA A 196 -14.09 -7.87 13.90
CA ALA A 196 -12.95 -8.56 14.50
C ALA A 196 -13.24 -9.00 15.94
N LEU A 197 -13.84 -8.13 16.75
CA LEU A 197 -14.23 -8.46 18.13
C LEU A 197 -15.32 -9.54 18.16
N ILE A 198 -16.37 -9.45 17.35
CA ILE A 198 -17.47 -10.42 17.37
C ILE A 198 -17.03 -11.82 16.93
N HIS A 199 -16.14 -11.90 15.94
CA HIS A 199 -15.64 -13.16 15.41
C HIS A 199 -14.55 -13.80 16.29
N ASN A 200 -14.01 -13.08 17.26
CA ASN A 200 -13.03 -13.63 18.18
C ASN A 200 -13.71 -14.43 19.32
N ALA A 201 -13.28 -15.69 19.50
CA ALA A 201 -13.79 -16.58 20.54
C ALA A 201 -13.44 -16.13 21.97
N LYS A 202 -12.43 -15.26 22.13
CA LYS A 202 -12.03 -14.69 23.43
C LYS A 202 -12.86 -13.48 23.84
N THR A 203 -13.68 -12.94 22.94
CA THR A 203 -14.55 -11.82 23.26
C THR A 203 -15.69 -12.29 24.16
N PRO A 204 -15.82 -11.74 25.38
CA PRO A 204 -16.90 -12.08 26.29
C PRO A 204 -18.27 -11.87 25.63
N GLN A 205 -19.17 -12.84 25.84
CA GLN A 205 -20.50 -12.86 25.21
C GLN A 205 -21.30 -11.56 25.43
N ALA A 206 -21.21 -10.96 26.62
CA ALA A 206 -21.88 -9.71 26.93
C ALA A 206 -21.48 -8.57 25.98
N PHE A 207 -20.21 -8.50 25.59
CA PHE A 207 -19.73 -7.52 24.63
C PHE A 207 -20.19 -7.85 23.22
N SER A 208 -20.11 -9.10 22.79
CA SER A 208 -20.57 -9.53 21.47
C SER A 208 -22.06 -9.21 21.23
N LEU A 209 -22.91 -9.41 22.24
CA LEU A 209 -24.33 -9.08 22.17
C LEU A 209 -24.60 -7.56 22.07
N ARG A 210 -23.73 -6.72 22.65
CA ARG A 210 -23.81 -5.26 22.54
C ARG A 210 -23.34 -4.74 21.17
N ILE A 211 -22.38 -5.43 20.55
CA ILE A 211 -21.86 -5.06 19.22
C ILE A 211 -22.83 -5.51 18.13
N LEU A 212 -23.47 -6.67 18.27
CA LEU A 212 -24.38 -7.24 17.27
C LEU A 212 -25.41 -6.25 16.68
N PRO A 213 -26.11 -5.41 17.47
CA PRO A 213 -27.09 -4.47 16.91
C PRO A 213 -26.48 -3.31 16.10
N THR A 214 -25.18 -3.10 16.15
CA THR A 214 -24.46 -2.03 15.43
C THR A 214 -23.92 -2.49 14.06
N LEU A 215 -24.07 -3.77 13.73
CA LEU A 215 -23.63 -4.35 12.47
C LEU A 215 -24.69 -4.21 11.38
N PRO A 216 -24.27 -4.15 10.09
CA PRO A 216 -25.19 -4.17 8.97
C PRO A 216 -25.84 -5.56 8.82
N ASP A 217 -27.01 -5.59 8.16
CA ASP A 217 -27.83 -6.80 8.04
C ASP A 217 -27.14 -7.92 7.24
N SER A 218 -26.20 -7.58 6.35
CA SER A 218 -25.34 -8.54 5.63
C SER A 218 -24.50 -9.37 6.60
N GLU A 219 -23.83 -8.70 7.54
CA GLU A 219 -22.95 -9.34 8.51
C GLU A 219 -23.74 -10.12 9.57
N ILE A 220 -24.92 -9.62 9.95
CA ILE A 220 -25.81 -10.33 10.88
C ILE A 220 -26.26 -11.67 10.28
N LYS A 221 -26.54 -11.74 8.97
CA LYS A 221 -26.84 -13.01 8.28
C LYS A 221 -25.65 -13.99 8.33
N THR A 222 -24.43 -13.49 8.18
CA THR A 222 -23.21 -14.31 8.31
C THR A 222 -23.07 -14.86 9.73
N ILE A 223 -23.28 -14.03 10.75
CA ILE A 223 -23.20 -14.42 12.17
C ILE A 223 -24.33 -15.40 12.54
N ALA A 224 -25.52 -15.25 11.98
CA ALA A 224 -26.63 -16.19 12.20
C ALA A 224 -26.27 -17.62 11.73
N ARG A 225 -25.50 -17.75 10.64
CA ARG A 225 -25.01 -19.05 10.13
C ARG A 225 -23.83 -19.58 10.94
N ALA A 226 -22.80 -18.74 11.11
CA ALA A 226 -21.47 -19.14 11.57
C ALA A 226 -20.95 -18.34 12.78
N GLY A 227 -21.84 -17.89 13.67
CA GLY A 227 -21.45 -17.20 14.91
C GLY A 227 -20.57 -18.06 15.84
N THR A 228 -19.70 -17.39 16.59
CA THR A 228 -18.74 -18.00 17.53
C THR A 228 -19.40 -18.75 18.69
N SER A 229 -20.57 -18.29 19.14
CA SER A 229 -21.34 -18.91 20.22
C SER A 229 -22.79 -19.11 19.82
N MET A 230 -23.45 -20.14 20.39
CA MET A 230 -24.87 -20.42 20.11
C MET A 230 -25.78 -19.26 20.50
N ALA A 231 -25.50 -18.59 21.61
CA ALA A 231 -26.28 -17.44 22.04
C ALA A 231 -26.18 -16.26 21.05
N LEU A 232 -25.00 -16.05 20.47
CA LEU A 232 -24.81 -15.02 19.44
C LEU A 232 -25.59 -15.38 18.15
N LYS A 233 -25.56 -16.66 17.73
CA LYS A 233 -26.35 -17.14 16.58
C LYS A 233 -27.85 -16.92 16.81
N GLN A 234 -28.36 -17.30 17.98
CA GLN A 234 -29.77 -17.12 18.34
C GLN A 234 -30.16 -15.64 18.39
N ALA A 235 -29.30 -14.78 18.95
CA ALA A 235 -29.54 -13.34 18.99
C ALA A 235 -29.56 -12.73 17.57
N ALA A 236 -28.67 -13.18 16.68
CA ALA A 236 -28.64 -12.75 15.29
C ALA A 236 -29.92 -13.18 14.53
N LEU A 237 -30.36 -14.43 14.71
CA LEU A 237 -31.61 -14.94 14.11
C LEU A 237 -32.84 -14.18 14.60
N ARG A 238 -32.96 -13.95 15.91
CA ARG A 238 -34.07 -13.17 16.48
C ARG A 238 -34.12 -11.75 15.92
N ARG A 239 -32.96 -11.12 15.72
CA ARG A 239 -32.88 -9.77 15.14
C ARG A 239 -33.35 -9.73 13.68
N LEU A 240 -33.05 -10.78 12.91
CA LEU A 240 -33.52 -10.90 11.52
C LEU A 240 -35.03 -11.17 11.44
N GLN A 241 -35.59 -11.91 12.39
CA GLN A 241 -37.03 -12.26 12.45
C GLN A 241 -37.90 -11.13 12.99
N GLY A 242 -37.43 -10.35 13.97
CA GLY A 242 -38.21 -9.24 14.57
C GLY A 242 -38.32 -7.99 13.70
N ARG A 243 -37.98 -8.08 12.42
CA ARG A 243 -37.89 -6.95 11.48
C ARG A 243 -38.71 -7.18 10.19
N THR A 244 -39.39 -8.32 10.09
CA THR A 244 -40.52 -8.59 9.19
C THR A 244 -41.82 -8.23 9.88
#